data_AF-A0A6I4TUU1-F1
#
_entry.id   AF-A0A6I4TUU1-F1
#
_cell.length_a   1.000
_cell.length_b   1.000
_cell.length_c   1.000
_cell.angle_alpha   90.00
_cell.angle_beta   90.00
_cell.angle_gamma   90.00
#
_symmetry.space_group_name_H-M   'P 1'
#
loop_
_entity.id
_entity.type
_entity.pdbx_description
1 polymer ?
#
loop_
_entity_poly.entity_id
_entity_poly.type
_entity_poly.pdbx_seq_one_letter_code
_entity_poly.pdbx_strand_id
1 'polypeptide(L)' 'MNLKDWLSDQGLRNADFAKRIDCTAEAVRRYANGDRIPGRDIMPKIVEETGGAVTANDFFDLDPAAIQAAQAAA' A
#
# COMPACT_ATOMS: atom_id res chain seq x y z
N MET A 1 -7.60 -0.08 -4.01
CA MET A 1 -7.60 1.06 -3.07
C MET A 1 -6.15 1.35 -2.76
N ASN A 2 -5.60 2.51 -3.15
CA ASN A 2 -4.17 2.77 -2.92
C ASN A 2 -3.92 3.40 -1.54
N LEU A 3 -2.66 3.38 -1.09
CA LEU A 3 -2.28 3.91 0.22
C LEU A 3 -2.60 5.40 0.37
N LYS A 4 -2.46 6.19 -0.71
CA LYS A 4 -2.74 7.63 -0.69
C LYS A 4 -4.21 7.94 -0.43
N ASP A 5 -5.10 7.21 -1.10
CA ASP A 5 -6.53 7.36 -0.95
C ASP A 5 -6.97 6.96 0.46
N TRP A 6 -6.44 5.84 0.96
CA TRP A 6 -6.70 5.38 2.32
C TRP A 6 -6.25 6.37 3.40
N LEU A 7 -5.06 6.96 3.25
CA LEU A 7 -4.60 8.00 4.17
C LEU A 7 -5.51 9.24 4.15
N SER A 8 -6.04 9.59 2.98
CA SER A 8 -6.93 10.74 2.81
C SER A 8 -8.31 10.48 3.42
N ASP A 9 -8.89 9.29 3.20
CA ASP A 9 -10.15 8.84 3.78
C ASP A 9 -10.09 8.82 5.32
N GLN A 10 -8.98 8.35 5.87
CA GLN A 10 -8.76 8.32 7.32
C GLN A 10 -8.35 9.67 7.92
N GLY A 11 -8.14 10.70 7.09
CA GLY A 11 -7.65 12.02 7.52
C GLY A 11 -6.25 11.97 8.17
N LEU A 12 -5.45 10.97 7.85
CA LEU A 12 -4.13 10.74 8.43
C LEU A 12 -3.03 11.41 7.62
N ARG A 13 -2.09 12.04 8.33
CA ARG A 13 -0.86 12.55 7.69
C ARG A 13 0.15 11.42 7.55
N ASN A 14 1.01 11.51 6.53
CA ASN A 14 2.10 10.56 6.31
C ASN A 14 2.97 10.34 7.56
N ALA A 15 3.24 11.38 8.33
CA ALA A 15 4.04 11.29 9.54
C ALA A 15 3.35 10.51 10.67
N ASP A 16 2.03 10.59 10.78
CA ASP A 16 1.27 9.87 11.80
C ASP A 16 1.18 8.40 11.45
N PHE A 17 0.92 8.07 10.18
CA PHE A 17 0.94 6.69 9.70
C PHE A 17 2.34 6.08 9.79
N ALA A 18 3.39 6.82 9.45
CA ALA A 18 4.77 6.36 9.52
C ALA A 18 5.17 5.88 10.93
N LYS A 19 4.69 6.55 11.99
CA LYS A 19 4.90 6.13 13.37
C LYS A 19 4.24 4.78 13.68
N ARG A 20 3.07 4.50 13.08
CA ARG A 20 2.33 3.25 13.33
C ARG A 20 3.02 2.05 12.70
N ILE A 21 3.57 2.22 11.49
CA ILE A 21 4.29 1.17 10.77
C ILE A 21 5.82 1.19 11.01
N ASP A 22 6.28 2.00 11.97
CA ASP A 22 7.69 2.13 12.35
C ASP A 22 8.62 2.44 11.14
N CYS A 23 8.34 3.53 10.44
CA CYS A 23 9.19 4.03 9.35
C CYS A 23 9.19 5.57 9.28
N THR A 24 9.78 6.14 8.23
CA THR A 24 9.85 7.60 8.06
C THR A 24 8.66 8.15 7.27
N ALA A 25 8.28 9.41 7.54
CA ALA A 25 7.22 10.09 6.79
C ALA A 25 7.53 10.18 5.28
N GLU A 26 8.81 10.33 4.92
CA GLU A 26 9.26 10.32 3.52
C GLU A 26 9.09 8.93 2.89
N ALA A 27 9.32 7.84 3.63
CA ALA A 27 9.06 6.49 3.14
C ALA A 27 7.56 6.32 2.82
N VAL A 28 6.67 6.70 3.73
CA VAL A 28 5.21 6.67 3.51
C VAL A 28 4.82 7.51 2.29
N ARG A 29 5.37 8.72 2.14
CA ARG A 29 5.12 9.55 0.96
C ARG A 29 5.51 8.84 -0.34
N ARG A 30 6.70 8.23 -0.38
CA ARG A 30 7.17 7.49 -1.57
C ARG A 30 6.27 6.28 -1.88
N TYR A 31 5.79 5.59 -0.85
CA TYR A 31 4.83 4.49 -1.01
C TYR A 31 3.49 5.00 -1.57
N ALA A 32 2.95 6.08 -0.99
CA ALA A 32 1.67 6.65 -1.39
C ALA A 32 1.68 7.21 -2.83
N ASN A 33 2.83 7.71 -3.29
CA ASN A 33 3.00 8.24 -4.64
C ASN A 33 3.38 7.16 -5.68
N GLY A 34 3.70 5.94 -5.26
CA GLY A 34 4.21 4.89 -6.14
C GLY A 34 5.69 5.04 -6.53
N ASP A 35 6.42 6.00 -5.93
CA ASP A 35 7.87 6.16 -6.15
C ASP A 35 8.69 4.97 -5.61
N ARG A 36 8.11 4.21 -4.68
CA ARG A 36 8.76 3.05 -4.04
C ARG A 36 7.73 2.00 -3.65
N ILE A 37 8.11 0.73 -3.77
CA ILE A 37 7.34 -0.40 -3.24
C ILE A 37 7.80 -0.71 -1.81
N PRO A 38 6.87 -0.94 -0.85
CA PRO A 38 7.22 -1.38 0.50
C PRO A 38 8.02 -2.69 0.51
N GLY A 39 9.01 -2.77 1.40
CA GLY A 39 9.82 -3.98 1.61
C GLY A 39 9.07 -5.06 2.39
N ARG A 40 9.73 -6.22 2.56
CA ARG A 40 9.17 -7.39 3.28
C ARG A 40 8.85 -7.09 4.75
N ASP A 41 9.53 -6.11 5.34
CA ASP A 41 9.34 -5.68 6.73
C ASP A 41 8.21 -4.65 6.90
N ILE A 42 7.94 -3.83 5.89
CA ILE A 42 6.92 -2.77 5.94
C ILE A 42 5.58 -3.24 5.38
N MET A 43 5.59 -4.03 4.30
CA MET A 43 4.35 -4.44 3.62
C MET A 43 3.33 -5.12 4.56
N PRO A 44 3.73 -6.06 5.45
CA PRO A 44 2.79 -6.68 6.39
C PRO A 44 2.17 -5.66 7.36
N LYS A 45 2.96 -4.68 7.83
CA LYS A 45 2.48 -3.64 8.75
C LYS A 45 1.44 -2.74 8.08
N ILE A 46 1.61 -2.43 6.80
CA ILE A 46 0.62 -1.68 6.02
C ILE A 46 -0.69 -2.47 5.93
N VAL A 47 -0.62 -3.76 5.59
CA VAL A 47 -1.82 -4.60 5.49
C VAL A 47 -2.54 -4.70 6.83
N GLU A 48 -1.81 -4.87 7.92
CA GLU A 48 -2.36 -4.95 9.28
C GLU A 48 -3.03 -3.64 9.70
N GLU A 49 -2.33 -2.51 9.61
CA GLU A 49 -2.86 -1.19 9.99
C GLU A 49 -4.05 -0.73 9.15
N THR A 50 -4.12 -1.19 7.90
CA THR A 50 -5.23 -0.86 6.98
C THR A 50 -6.36 -1.87 7.01
N GLY A 51 -6.26 -2.94 7.81
CA GLY A 51 -7.26 -4.02 7.87
C GLY A 51 -7.44 -4.73 6.53
N GLY A 52 -6.40 -4.77 5.69
CA GLY A 52 -6.44 -5.35 4.35
C GLY A 52 -7.06 -4.44 3.28
N ALA A 53 -7.40 -3.19 3.60
CA ALA A 53 -7.88 -2.22 2.61
C ALA A 53 -6.80 -1.85 1.59
N VAL A 54 -5.51 -1.89 1.99
CA VAL A 54 -4.37 -1.70 1.11
C VAL A 54 -3.53 -2.97 1.13
N THR A 55 -3.38 -3.60 -0.04
CA THR A 55 -2.62 -4.84 -0.22
C THR A 55 -1.40 -4.63 -1.11
N ALA A 56 -0.56 -5.65 -1.24
CA ALA A 56 0.63 -5.56 -2.09
C ALA A 56 0.27 -5.25 -3.55
N ASN A 57 -0.86 -5.78 -4.05
CA ASN A 57 -1.32 -5.58 -5.43
C ASN A 57 -1.58 -4.11 -5.74
N ASP A 58 -2.04 -3.33 -4.75
CA ASP A 58 -2.33 -1.90 -4.90
C ASP A 58 -1.07 -1.06 -5.17
N PHE A 59 0.12 -1.59 -4.89
CA PHE A 59 1.41 -0.93 -5.18
C PHE A 59 1.96 -1.26 -6.58
N PHE A 60 1.41 -2.29 -7.25
CA PHE A 60 1.87 -2.73 -8.56
C PHE A 60 0.91 -2.37 -9.70
N ASP A 61 -0.17 -1.62 -9.39
CA ASP A 61 -1.24 -1.26 -10.34
C ASP A 61 -1.74 -2.49 -11.14
N LEU A 62 -1.76 -3.67 -10.49
CA LEU A 62 -2.14 -4.89 -11.16
C LEU A 62 -3.65 -4.88 -11.37
N ASP A 63 -4.03 -4.79 -12.64
CA ASP A 63 -5.42 -4.89 -13.03
C ASP A 63 -5.97 -6.30 -12.71
N PRO A 64 -7.08 -6.41 -11.96
CA PRO A 64 -7.65 -7.69 -11.57
C PRO A 64 -8.11 -8.52 -12.77
N ALA A 65 -8.51 -7.90 -13.89
CA ALA A 65 -8.88 -8.66 -15.10
C ALA A 65 -7.63 -9.24 -15.78
N ALA A 66 -6.51 -8.52 -15.78
CA ALA A 66 -5.22 -9.04 -16.24
C ALA A 66 -4.73 -10.21 -15.38
N ILE A 67 -4.91 -10.13 -14.04
CA ILE A 67 -4.58 -11.24 -13.12
C ILE A 67 -5.45 -12.46 -13.43
N GLN A 68 -6.76 -12.26 -13.61
CA GLN A 68 -7.70 -13.36 -13.86
C GLN A 68 -7.42 -14.05 -15.21
N ALA A 69 -7.05 -13.29 -16.25
CA ALA A 69 -6.67 -13.83 -17.55
C ALA A 69 -5.39 -14.68 -17.49
N ALA A 70 -4.39 -14.25 -16.71
CA ALA A 70 -3.15 -15.02 -16.52
C ALA A 70 -3.39 -16.33 -15.76
N GLN A 71 -4.31 -16.33 -14.78
CA GLN A 71 -4.66 -17.52 -14.00
C GLN A 71 -5.49 -18.55 -14.77
N ALA A 72 -6.32 -18.12 -15.73
CA ALA A 72 -7.15 -19.01 -16.54
C ALA A 72 -6.39 -19.69 -17.69
N ALA A 73 -5.20 -19.18 -18.04
CA ALA A 73 -4.33 -19.75 -19.07
C ALA A 73 -3.27 -20.74 -18.53
N ALA A 74 -3.22 -20.93 -17.21
CA ALA A 74 -2.33 -21.85 -16.50
C ALA A 74 -3.07 -23.14 -16.11
#